data_AF-A0A963ZWR9-F1
#
_entry.id   AF-A0A963ZWR9-F1
#
_cell.length_a   1.000
_cell.length_b   1.000
_cell.length_c   1.000
_cell.angle_alpha   90.00
_cell.angle_beta   90.00
_cell.angle_gamma   90.00
#
_symmetry.space_group_name_H-M   'P 1'
#
loop_
_entity.id
_entity.type
_entity.pdbx_description
1 polymer ?
#
loop_
_entity_poly.entity_id
_entity_poly.type
_entity_poly.pdbx_seq_one_letter_code
_entity_poly.pdbx_strand_id
1 'polypeptide(L)'
;MHQIRQLIVQNRLREALLALADAAPAHLQTEATLLQNRYNQYEQGKMRGTLYASEAEVERNRIVSSALDLCNMVEAEKPASKPDSGPATVKGPKRVFFSYSKFDRPLLEEFLRHLSGLRRMGKLESWQDHDILPGEEWDQAIREKLQSADIILLLISANFLSTDYIWDVEINKAMERHERGEARVIPIILKSCDWEELPFGKLNGLPSKGKPVTAYADRDEAWVEVVKGIKRVLD
;
A
#
# COMPACT_ATOMS: atom_id res chain seq x y z
N MET A 1 -3.22 18.01 -16.35
CA MET A 1 -3.50 16.87 -15.45
C MET A 1 -4.87 16.96 -14.77
N HIS A 2 -5.24 18.05 -14.09
CA HIS A 2 -6.61 18.23 -13.54
C HIS A 2 -7.75 17.96 -14.56
N GLN A 3 -7.66 18.51 -15.78
CA GLN A 3 -8.65 18.27 -16.85
C GLN A 3 -8.72 16.80 -17.30
N ILE A 4 -7.60 16.08 -17.33
CA ILE A 4 -7.54 14.66 -17.68
C ILE A 4 -8.25 13.82 -16.61
N ARG A 5 -8.06 14.14 -15.33
CA ARG A 5 -8.76 13.48 -14.22
C ARG A 5 -10.28 13.71 -14.29
N GLN A 6 -10.73 14.91 -14.65
CA GLN A 6 -12.15 15.20 -14.87
C GLN A 6 -12.75 14.33 -15.99
N LEU A 7 -12.01 14.12 -17.08
CA LEU A 7 -12.44 13.21 -18.15
C LEU A 7 -12.57 11.75 -17.65
N ILE A 8 -11.64 11.29 -16.82
CA ILE A 8 -11.71 9.94 -16.21
C ILE A 8 -12.95 9.80 -15.33
N VAL A 9 -13.22 10.78 -14.46
CA VAL A 9 -14.43 10.79 -13.59
C VAL A 9 -15.72 10.82 -14.41
N GLN A 10 -15.73 11.53 -15.53
CA GLN A 10 -16.85 11.56 -16.47
C GLN A 10 -16.98 10.30 -17.34
N ASN A 11 -16.19 9.25 -17.07
CA ASN A 11 -16.14 8.01 -17.84
C ASN A 11 -15.74 8.21 -19.32
N ARG A 12 -14.98 9.27 -19.62
CA ARG A 12 -14.47 9.62 -20.95
C ARG A 12 -13.03 9.18 -21.12
N LEU A 13 -12.77 7.89 -20.88
CA LEU A 13 -11.43 7.29 -20.86
C LEU A 13 -10.64 7.49 -22.15
N ARG A 14 -11.28 7.33 -23.32
CA ARG A 14 -10.64 7.53 -24.61
C ARG A 14 -10.00 8.93 -24.73
N GLU A 15 -10.76 9.94 -24.33
CA GLU A 15 -10.35 11.34 -24.39
C GLU A 15 -9.30 11.65 -23.33
N ALA A 16 -9.44 11.09 -22.13
CA ALA A 16 -8.45 11.20 -21.08
C ALA A 16 -7.07 10.64 -21.51
N LEU A 17 -7.06 9.45 -22.13
CA LEU A 17 -5.82 8.79 -22.57
C LEU A 17 -5.16 9.49 -23.75
N LEU A 18 -5.94 10.04 -24.69
CA LEU A 18 -5.41 10.90 -25.76
C LEU A 18 -4.74 12.15 -25.19
N ALA A 19 -5.45 12.86 -24.30
CA ALA A 19 -4.91 14.06 -23.65
C ALA A 19 -3.69 13.74 -22.76
N LEU A 20 -3.63 12.54 -22.18
CA LEU A 20 -2.50 12.08 -21.39
C LEU A 20 -1.27 11.78 -22.26
N ALA A 21 -1.46 11.10 -23.40
CA ALA A 21 -0.39 10.84 -24.35
C ALA A 21 0.19 12.15 -24.92
N ASP A 22 -0.66 13.14 -25.23
CA ASP A 22 -0.21 14.44 -25.72
C ASP A 22 0.53 15.25 -24.64
N ALA A 23 0.12 15.13 -23.38
CA ALA A 23 0.70 15.87 -22.26
C ALA A 23 1.88 15.15 -21.58
N ALA A 24 2.16 13.90 -21.94
CA ALA A 24 3.23 13.11 -21.34
C ALA A 24 4.62 13.59 -21.80
N PRO A 25 5.58 13.75 -20.88
CA PRO A 25 6.97 14.09 -21.19
C PRO A 25 7.67 12.91 -21.88
N ALA A 26 8.79 13.19 -22.55
CA ALA A 26 9.46 12.24 -23.45
C ALA A 26 9.81 10.89 -22.81
N HIS A 27 10.09 10.86 -21.50
CA HIS A 27 10.44 9.62 -20.80
C HIS A 27 9.23 8.83 -20.26
N LEU A 28 8.01 9.40 -20.33
CA LEU A 28 6.74 8.72 -20.00
C LEU A 28 5.87 8.47 -21.24
N GLN A 29 6.34 8.87 -22.43
CA GLN A 29 5.62 8.71 -23.69
C GLN A 29 5.39 7.24 -24.06
N THR A 30 6.38 6.38 -23.77
CA THR A 30 6.27 4.94 -24.02
C THR A 30 5.12 4.34 -23.21
N GLU A 31 5.03 4.68 -21.93
CA GLU A 31 4.03 4.21 -20.99
C GLU A 31 2.63 4.74 -21.36
N ALA A 32 2.53 6.02 -21.74
CA ALA A 32 1.28 6.60 -22.22
C ALA A 32 0.78 5.93 -23.51
N THR A 33 1.69 5.61 -24.44
CA THR A 33 1.38 4.91 -25.69
C THR A 33 0.94 3.47 -25.43
N LEU A 34 1.64 2.73 -24.55
CA LEU A 34 1.26 1.37 -24.16
C LEU A 34 -0.12 1.34 -23.50
N LEU A 35 -0.42 2.31 -22.64
CA LEU A 35 -1.71 2.40 -21.98
C LEU A 35 -2.84 2.70 -23.00
N GLN A 36 -2.58 3.55 -23.98
CA GLN A 36 -3.54 3.82 -25.05
C GLN A 36 -3.79 2.59 -25.93
N ASN A 37 -2.74 1.83 -26.25
CA ASN A 37 -2.87 0.55 -26.99
C ASN A 37 -3.69 -0.47 -26.20
N ARG A 38 -3.47 -0.56 -24.88
CA ARG A 38 -4.23 -1.43 -23.98
C ARG A 38 -5.72 -1.06 -23.95
N TYR A 39 -6.05 0.23 -23.90
CA TYR A 39 -7.43 0.69 -24.01
C TYR A 39 -8.09 0.34 -25.35
N ASN A 40 -7.35 0.46 -26.46
CA ASN A 40 -7.86 0.06 -27.77
C ASN A 40 -8.16 -1.44 -27.84
N GLN A 41 -7.34 -2.29 -27.22
CA GLN A 41 -7.60 -3.73 -27.13
C GLN A 41 -8.84 -4.04 -26.28
N TYR A 42 -9.01 -3.34 -25.16
CA TYR A 42 -10.20 -3.43 -24.32
C TYR A 42 -11.49 -3.07 -25.09
N GLU A 43 -11.50 -1.95 -25.82
CA GLU A 43 -12.65 -1.52 -26.61
C GLU A 43 -12.96 -2.52 -27.74
N GLN A 44 -11.93 -3.02 -28.43
CA GLN A 44 -12.11 -4.05 -29.47
C GLN A 44 -12.66 -5.36 -28.89
N GLY A 45 -12.19 -5.79 -27.72
CA GLY A 45 -12.68 -6.99 -27.03
C GLY A 45 -14.15 -6.86 -26.63
N LYS A 46 -14.56 -5.69 -26.15
CA LYS A 46 -15.98 -5.39 -25.87
C LYS A 46 -16.84 -5.38 -27.12
N MET A 47 -16.39 -4.73 -28.19
CA MET A 47 -17.14 -4.68 -29.45
C MET A 47 -17.31 -6.07 -30.09
N ARG A 48 -16.29 -6.92 -30.00
CA ARG A 48 -16.32 -8.28 -30.55
C ARG A 48 -17.03 -9.29 -29.64
N GLY A 49 -17.45 -8.90 -28.44
CA GLY A 49 -18.07 -9.79 -27.45
C GLY A 49 -17.13 -10.87 -26.92
N THR A 50 -15.81 -10.69 -27.07
CA THR A 50 -14.79 -11.65 -26.63
C THR A 50 -14.30 -11.38 -25.21
N LEU A 51 -14.80 -10.33 -24.57
CA LEU A 51 -14.45 -9.93 -23.20
C LEU A 51 -15.72 -10.03 -22.34
N TYR A 52 -15.71 -10.95 -21.37
CA TYR A 52 -16.84 -11.12 -20.46
C TYR A 52 -17.01 -9.88 -19.59
N ALA A 53 -18.23 -9.60 -19.13
CA ALA A 53 -18.55 -8.36 -18.39
C ALA A 53 -17.67 -8.16 -17.15
N SER A 54 -17.41 -9.23 -16.38
CA SER A 54 -16.53 -9.21 -15.22
C SER A 54 -15.07 -8.92 -15.58
N GLU A 55 -14.57 -9.49 -16.67
CA GLU A 55 -13.20 -9.25 -17.15
C GLU A 55 -13.05 -7.85 -17.75
N ALA A 56 -14.09 -7.35 -18.42
CA ALA A 56 -14.13 -6.01 -18.98
C ALA A 56 -14.09 -4.95 -17.89
N GLU A 57 -14.81 -5.16 -16.80
CA GLU A 57 -14.80 -4.25 -15.64
C GLU A 57 -13.42 -4.22 -14.98
N VAL A 58 -12.82 -5.39 -14.73
CA VAL A 58 -11.46 -5.50 -14.17
C VAL A 58 -10.43 -4.82 -15.07
N GLU A 59 -10.47 -5.06 -16.38
CA GLU A 59 -9.52 -4.49 -17.32
C GLU A 59 -9.70 -2.97 -17.48
N ARG A 60 -10.95 -2.48 -17.49
CA ARG A 60 -11.25 -1.05 -17.46
C ARG A 60 -10.66 -0.39 -16.22
N ASN A 61 -10.83 -1.00 -15.05
CA ASN A 61 -10.34 -0.45 -13.79
C ASN A 61 -8.80 -0.41 -13.74
N ARG A 62 -8.13 -1.41 -14.33
CA ARG A 62 -6.66 -1.39 -14.51
C ARG A 62 -6.21 -0.23 -15.40
N ILE A 63 -6.89 -0.02 -16.53
CA ILE A 63 -6.58 1.09 -17.46
C ILE A 63 -6.78 2.44 -16.76
N VAL A 64 -7.87 2.61 -16.00
CA VAL A 64 -8.12 3.82 -15.21
C VAL A 64 -7.01 4.07 -14.19
N SER A 65 -6.62 3.04 -13.43
CA SER A 65 -5.55 3.18 -12.42
C SER A 65 -4.23 3.59 -13.06
N SER A 66 -3.82 2.92 -14.14
CA SER A 66 -2.59 3.26 -14.86
C SER A 66 -2.62 4.68 -15.44
N ALA A 67 -3.78 5.16 -15.89
CA ALA A 67 -3.93 6.53 -16.39
C ALA A 67 -3.73 7.57 -15.27
N LEU A 68 -4.27 7.30 -14.09
CA LEU A 68 -4.12 8.16 -12.92
C LEU A 68 -2.69 8.15 -12.37
N ASP A 69 -2.02 6.98 -12.38
CA ASP A 69 -0.62 6.85 -11.98
C ASP A 69 0.29 7.65 -12.91
N LEU A 70 0.09 7.57 -14.23
CA LEU A 70 0.81 8.41 -15.19
C LEU A 70 0.52 9.91 -14.97
N CYS A 71 -0.73 10.30 -14.68
CA CYS A 71 -1.04 11.69 -14.33
C CYS A 71 -0.23 12.17 -13.13
N ASN A 72 -0.06 11.32 -12.10
CA ASN A 72 0.75 11.65 -10.92
C ASN A 72 2.23 11.83 -11.29
N MET A 73 2.77 10.96 -12.13
CA MET A 73 4.17 11.02 -12.56
C MET A 73 4.46 12.32 -13.32
N VAL A 74 3.55 12.75 -14.21
CA VAL A 74 3.70 14.02 -14.94
C VAL A 74 3.56 15.24 -14.00
N GLU A 75 2.71 15.16 -12.96
CA GLU A 75 2.61 16.24 -11.97
C GLU A 75 3.86 16.34 -11.07
N ALA A 76 4.52 15.22 -10.79
CA ALA A 76 5.74 15.16 -9.97
C ALA A 76 6.98 15.79 -10.64
N GLU A 77 6.93 16.11 -11.94
CA GLU A 77 7.99 16.81 -12.67
C GLU A 77 7.97 18.34 -12.53
N LYS A 78 6.91 18.92 -11.95
CA LYS A 78 7.01 20.31 -11.47
C LYS A 78 7.89 20.32 -10.23
N PRO A 79 8.93 21.17 -10.16
CA PRO A 79 9.89 21.09 -9.08
C PRO A 79 9.20 21.44 -7.75
N ALA A 80 8.92 20.42 -6.94
CA ALA A 80 8.79 20.59 -5.52
C ALA A 80 10.18 21.02 -5.01
N SER A 81 10.23 22.21 -4.42
CA SER A 81 11.40 22.72 -3.70
C SER A 81 11.89 21.66 -2.71
N LYS A 82 13.12 21.16 -2.92
CA LYS A 82 13.83 20.30 -1.96
C LYS A 82 13.88 20.98 -0.59
N PRO A 83 13.65 20.28 0.53
CA PRO A 83 14.39 20.56 1.74
C PRO A 83 15.75 19.87 1.66
N ASP A 84 16.75 20.65 2.08
CA ASP A 84 18.17 20.39 2.08
C ASP A 84 18.59 19.19 2.96
N SER A 85 19.74 18.61 2.61
CA SER A 85 20.42 17.51 3.26
C SER A 85 21.02 17.88 4.63
N GLY A 86 20.81 17.02 5.66
CA GLY A 86 21.57 17.03 6.92
C GLY A 86 20.74 16.64 8.16
N PRO A 87 21.29 15.89 9.13
CA PRO A 87 20.49 15.30 10.21
C PRO A 87 20.17 16.34 11.29
N ALA A 88 18.91 16.72 11.39
CA ALA A 88 18.33 17.31 12.60
C ALA A 88 16.89 16.83 12.75
N THR A 89 16.70 15.96 13.72
CA THR A 89 15.46 15.34 14.14
C THR A 89 14.36 16.37 14.46
N VAL A 90 13.30 16.39 13.66
CA VAL A 90 12.00 16.87 14.13
C VAL A 90 11.25 15.64 14.65
N LYS A 91 11.39 15.33 15.95
CA LYS A 91 10.75 14.16 16.60
C LYS A 91 9.27 14.45 16.88
N GLY A 92 8.45 14.38 15.84
CA GLY A 92 7.00 14.16 15.96
C GLY A 92 6.68 12.65 16.12
N PRO A 93 5.45 12.29 16.53
CA PRO A 93 5.02 10.88 16.55
C PRO A 93 5.19 10.25 15.16
N LYS A 94 5.61 8.98 15.10
CA LYS A 94 5.68 8.22 13.85
C LYS A 94 4.29 7.73 13.46
N ARG A 95 3.90 7.95 12.21
CA ARG A 95 2.64 7.47 11.62
C ARG A 95 2.78 5.99 11.29
N VAL A 96 1.86 5.18 11.82
CA VAL A 96 1.88 3.72 11.64
C VAL A 96 0.70 3.27 10.80
N PHE A 97 0.98 2.50 9.75
CA PHE A 97 -0.03 1.80 8.96
C PHE A 97 -0.03 0.31 9.30
N PHE A 98 -1.22 -0.27 9.46
CA PHE A 98 -1.42 -1.70 9.72
C PHE A 98 -2.02 -2.34 8.47
N SER A 99 -1.30 -3.27 7.86
CA SER A 99 -1.82 -4.13 6.81
C SER A 99 -2.16 -5.49 7.42
N TYR A 100 -3.44 -5.86 7.42
CA TYR A 100 -3.94 -7.06 8.09
C TYR A 100 -5.15 -7.64 7.36
N SER A 101 -5.40 -8.94 7.55
CA SER A 101 -6.66 -9.54 7.12
C SER A 101 -7.76 -9.24 8.14
N LYS A 102 -8.97 -8.90 7.68
CA LYS A 102 -10.15 -8.74 8.55
C LYS A 102 -10.39 -9.95 9.48
N PHE A 103 -9.98 -11.15 9.05
CA PHE A 103 -10.10 -12.39 9.82
C PHE A 103 -9.11 -12.49 10.98
N ASP A 104 -8.13 -11.60 11.04
CA ASP A 104 -7.14 -11.49 12.11
C ASP A 104 -7.36 -10.27 13.01
N ARG A 105 -8.51 -9.58 12.86
CA ARG A 105 -8.93 -8.44 13.70
C ARG A 105 -8.78 -8.70 15.20
N PRO A 106 -9.16 -9.86 15.78
CA PRO A 106 -8.96 -10.11 17.21
C PRO A 106 -7.49 -10.00 17.67
N LEU A 107 -6.54 -10.42 16.83
CA LEU A 107 -5.11 -10.31 17.12
C LEU A 107 -4.61 -8.87 16.93
N LEU A 108 -5.13 -8.14 15.96
CA LEU A 108 -4.86 -6.71 15.82
C LEU A 108 -5.33 -5.94 17.07
N GLU A 109 -6.53 -6.21 17.57
CA GLU A 109 -7.07 -5.53 18.75
C GLU A 109 -6.23 -5.81 20.01
N GLU A 110 -5.75 -7.04 20.19
CA GLU A 110 -4.76 -7.38 21.22
C GLU A 110 -3.51 -6.54 21.08
N PHE A 111 -2.95 -6.48 19.87
CA PHE A 111 -1.74 -5.73 19.59
C PHE A 111 -1.90 -4.22 19.83
N LEU A 112 -3.03 -3.64 19.43
CA LEU A 112 -3.35 -2.22 19.64
C LEU A 112 -3.38 -1.86 21.14
N ARG A 113 -3.84 -2.77 22.01
CA ARG A 113 -3.76 -2.59 23.47
C ARG A 113 -2.32 -2.55 23.96
N HIS A 114 -1.45 -3.42 23.45
CA HIS A 114 -0.02 -3.45 23.78
C HIS A 114 0.75 -2.22 23.27
N LEU A 115 0.30 -1.60 22.17
CA LEU A 115 0.85 -0.34 21.66
C LEU A 115 0.42 0.90 22.47
N SER A 116 -0.53 0.77 23.40
CA SER A 116 -1.07 1.91 24.16
C SER A 116 -0.01 2.73 24.89
N GLY A 117 1.05 2.09 25.41
CA GLY A 117 2.18 2.79 26.04
C GLY A 117 2.93 3.70 25.07
N LEU A 118 3.18 3.23 23.84
CA LEU A 118 3.84 4.03 22.80
C LEU A 118 2.99 5.21 22.33
N ARG A 119 1.67 5.00 22.22
CA ARG A 119 0.71 6.06 21.91
C ARG A 119 0.67 7.14 23.00
N ARG A 120 0.60 6.73 24.27
CA ARG A 120 0.58 7.66 25.42
C ARG A 120 1.85 8.49 25.53
N MET A 121 3.00 7.94 25.14
CA MET A 121 4.27 8.67 25.08
C MET A 121 4.40 9.58 23.84
N GLY A 122 3.40 9.63 22.96
CA GLY A 122 3.47 10.40 21.71
C GLY A 122 4.54 9.88 20.75
N LYS A 123 4.97 8.61 20.89
CA LYS A 123 5.94 8.00 19.96
C LYS A 123 5.27 7.52 18.68
N LEU A 124 4.01 7.09 18.77
CA LEU A 124 3.23 6.60 17.65
C LEU A 124 1.95 7.40 17.49
N GLU A 125 1.71 7.87 16.27
CA GLU A 125 0.40 8.29 15.81
C GLU A 125 -0.27 7.05 15.22
N SER A 126 -1.15 6.44 16.03
CA SER A 126 -1.95 5.31 15.58
C SER A 126 -3.11 5.82 14.73
N TRP A 127 -3.22 5.33 13.50
CA TRP A 127 -4.42 5.53 12.72
C TRP A 127 -5.62 4.85 13.42
N GLN A 128 -6.73 5.56 13.62
CA GLN A 128 -7.96 4.97 14.14
C GLN A 128 -8.64 4.16 13.02
N ASP A 129 -8.90 2.90 13.35
CA ASP A 129 -9.48 1.85 12.52
C ASP A 129 -10.77 2.34 11.86
N HIS A 130 -10.70 2.69 10.57
CA HIS A 130 -11.88 2.61 9.72
C HIS A 130 -11.75 1.27 9.03
N ASP A 131 -12.69 0.38 9.35
CA ASP A 131 -12.85 -0.94 8.77
C ASP A 131 -12.63 -0.89 7.26
N ILE A 132 -11.61 -1.60 6.77
CA ILE A 132 -11.55 -1.91 5.33
C ILE A 132 -12.57 -3.02 5.13
N LEU A 133 -13.78 -2.66 4.68
CA LEU A 133 -14.79 -3.66 4.40
C LEU A 133 -14.38 -4.50 3.19
N PRO A 134 -14.48 -5.84 3.28
CA PRO A 134 -14.23 -6.72 2.14
C PRO A 134 -15.24 -6.44 1.02
N GLY A 135 -14.76 -5.96 -0.12
CA GLY A 135 -15.58 -5.66 -1.29
C GLY A 135 -15.85 -4.17 -1.52
N GLU A 136 -15.37 -3.28 -0.64
CA GLU A 136 -15.34 -1.84 -0.94
C GLU A 136 -14.11 -1.51 -1.78
N GLU A 137 -14.31 -0.68 -2.82
CA GLU A 137 -13.20 -0.12 -3.59
C GLU A 137 -12.23 0.54 -2.62
N TRP A 138 -10.95 0.26 -2.81
CA TRP A 138 -9.91 0.80 -1.94
C TRP A 138 -9.89 2.31 -1.99
N ASP A 139 -10.50 2.91 -0.98
CA ASP A 139 -10.63 4.34 -0.82
C ASP A 139 -9.26 5.00 -1.02
N GLN A 140 -9.26 6.11 -1.76
CA GLN A 140 -8.13 7.01 -1.88
C GLN A 140 -7.46 7.29 -0.51
N ALA A 141 -8.25 7.32 0.55
CA ALA A 141 -7.81 7.46 1.94
C ALA A 141 -6.83 6.36 2.40
N ILE A 142 -6.99 5.10 1.98
CA ILE A 142 -6.08 4.03 2.40
C ILE A 142 -4.74 4.14 1.66
N ARG A 143 -4.75 4.54 0.37
CA ARG A 143 -3.52 4.83 -0.38
C ARG A 143 -2.75 6.00 0.24
N GLU A 144 -3.46 7.08 0.58
CA GLU A 144 -2.85 8.25 1.23
C GLU A 144 -2.23 7.90 2.58
N LYS A 145 -2.87 7.03 3.36
CA LYS A 145 -2.30 6.51 4.63
C LYS A 145 -1.07 5.66 4.39
N LEU A 146 -1.13 4.71 3.45
CA LEU A 146 0.02 3.90 3.09
C LEU A 146 1.17 4.76 2.60
N GLN A 147 0.92 5.84 1.86
CA GLN A 147 1.94 6.77 1.35
C GLN A 147 2.51 7.71 2.41
N SER A 148 1.72 8.07 3.42
CA SER A 148 2.16 8.97 4.49
C SER A 148 2.76 8.23 5.68
N ALA A 149 2.58 6.91 5.80
CA ALA A 149 3.11 6.15 6.93
C ALA A 149 4.65 6.18 6.98
N ASP A 150 5.20 6.35 8.19
CA ASP A 150 6.63 6.23 8.46
C ASP A 150 7.00 4.78 8.80
N ILE A 151 6.04 4.02 9.36
CA ILE A 151 6.17 2.60 9.68
C ILE A 151 4.96 1.85 9.12
N ILE A 152 5.23 0.74 8.44
CA ILE A 152 4.25 -0.16 7.85
C ILE A 152 4.39 -1.52 8.52
N LEU A 153 3.35 -1.94 9.25
CA LEU A 153 3.30 -3.22 9.94
C LEU A 153 2.48 -4.20 9.11
N LEU A 154 3.10 -5.30 8.69
CA LEU A 154 2.42 -6.38 7.95
C LEU A 154 2.04 -7.48 8.95
N LEU A 155 0.75 -7.66 9.23
CA LEU A 155 0.24 -8.66 10.16
C LEU A 155 0.00 -9.97 9.40
N ILE A 156 1.03 -10.81 9.37
CA ILE A 156 1.16 -11.95 8.46
C ILE A 156 0.50 -13.21 9.05
N SER A 157 -0.36 -13.82 8.26
CA SER A 157 -1.06 -15.06 8.53
C SER A 157 -1.48 -15.70 7.21
N ALA A 158 -1.92 -16.95 7.22
CA ALA A 158 -2.52 -17.56 6.02
C ALA A 158 -3.71 -16.75 5.46
N ASN A 159 -4.52 -16.10 6.31
CA ASN A 159 -5.63 -15.24 5.88
C ASN A 159 -5.14 -13.94 5.21
N PHE A 160 -3.99 -13.41 5.65
CA PHE A 160 -3.35 -12.27 5.02
C PHE A 160 -2.82 -12.65 3.64
N LEU A 161 -2.11 -13.78 3.54
CA LEU A 161 -1.51 -14.27 2.31
C LEU A 161 -2.56 -14.64 1.24
N SER A 162 -3.72 -15.16 1.65
CA SER A 162 -4.80 -15.56 0.74
C SER A 162 -5.66 -14.41 0.22
N THR A 163 -5.36 -13.17 0.58
CA THR A 163 -6.14 -12.01 0.13
C THR A 163 -5.47 -11.40 -1.11
N ASP A 164 -5.97 -11.75 -2.31
CA ASP A 164 -5.45 -11.28 -3.61
C ASP A 164 -5.27 -9.76 -3.68
N TYR A 165 -6.16 -9.05 -3.01
CA TYR A 165 -6.23 -7.61 -2.98
C TYR A 165 -4.95 -6.93 -2.41
N ILE A 166 -4.23 -7.56 -1.48
CA ILE A 166 -3.04 -6.97 -0.81
C ILE A 166 -1.75 -7.09 -1.68
N TRP A 167 -1.74 -8.03 -2.64
CA TRP A 167 -0.54 -8.44 -3.37
C TRP A 167 -0.15 -7.54 -4.53
N ASP A 168 -1.12 -7.13 -5.36
CA ASP A 168 -0.80 -6.60 -6.69
C ASP A 168 -0.15 -5.19 -6.67
N VAL A 169 -0.40 -4.38 -5.64
CA VAL A 169 0.02 -2.97 -5.63
C VAL A 169 0.61 -2.49 -4.30
N GLU A 170 0.12 -2.97 -3.16
CA GLU A 170 0.45 -2.39 -1.85
C GLU A 170 1.73 -2.91 -1.25
N ILE A 171 1.95 -4.23 -1.29
CA ILE A 171 3.19 -4.83 -0.79
C ILE A 171 4.36 -4.31 -1.62
N ASN A 172 4.23 -4.23 -2.95
CA ASN A 172 5.28 -3.69 -3.81
C ASN A 172 5.56 -2.21 -3.48
N LYS A 173 4.54 -1.36 -3.38
CA LYS A 173 4.74 0.06 -2.99
C LYS A 173 5.33 0.21 -1.58
N ALA A 174 4.89 -0.59 -0.63
CA ALA A 174 5.42 -0.58 0.73
C ALA A 174 6.90 -0.98 0.74
N MET A 175 7.27 -2.02 -0.02
CA MET A 175 8.64 -2.49 -0.17
C MET A 175 9.51 -1.50 -0.93
N GLU A 176 9.01 -0.86 -1.99
CA GLU A 176 9.73 0.23 -2.68
C GLU A 176 10.01 1.38 -1.72
N ARG A 177 9.02 1.83 -0.95
CA ARG A 177 9.22 2.87 0.08
C ARG A 177 10.23 2.43 1.14
N HIS A 178 10.23 1.14 1.49
CA HIS A 178 11.23 0.57 2.39
C HIS A 178 12.64 0.63 1.84
N GLU A 179 12.82 0.23 0.59
CA GLU A 179 14.10 0.21 -0.10
C GLU A 179 14.65 1.63 -0.32
N ARG A 180 13.76 2.61 -0.55
CA ARG A 180 14.11 4.03 -0.63
C ARG A 180 14.34 4.70 0.74
N GLY A 181 14.10 4.01 1.84
CA GLY A 181 14.25 4.56 3.20
C GLY A 181 13.18 5.57 3.61
N GLU A 182 12.07 5.65 2.87
CA GLU A 182 10.96 6.57 3.14
C GLU A 182 9.96 6.04 4.16
N ALA A 183 9.91 4.72 4.33
CA ALA A 183 9.13 4.04 5.36
C ALA A 183 9.88 2.81 5.86
N ARG A 184 9.55 2.33 7.06
CA ARG A 184 10.05 1.03 7.53
C ARG A 184 8.93 0.00 7.46
N VAL A 185 9.08 -1.02 6.61
CA VAL A 185 8.25 -2.22 6.64
C VAL A 185 8.76 -3.15 7.72
N ILE A 186 7.85 -3.66 8.55
CA ILE A 186 8.14 -4.62 9.63
C ILE A 186 7.13 -5.78 9.53
N PRO A 187 7.58 -6.98 9.15
CA PRO A 187 6.75 -8.18 9.23
C PRO A 187 6.44 -8.52 10.69
N ILE A 188 5.16 -8.74 11.02
CA ILE A 188 4.68 -9.25 12.30
C ILE A 188 3.96 -10.58 12.03
N ILE A 189 4.58 -11.68 12.42
CA ILE A 189 4.06 -13.03 12.16
C ILE A 189 3.00 -13.35 13.21
N LEU A 190 1.73 -13.30 12.82
CA LEU A 190 0.61 -13.62 13.70
C LEU A 190 0.46 -15.12 13.88
N LYS A 191 0.43 -15.85 12.75
CA LYS A 191 0.15 -17.29 12.68
C LYS A 191 1.20 -17.96 11.81
N SER A 192 1.42 -19.26 12.01
CA SER A 192 2.28 -20.05 11.13
C SER A 192 1.74 -20.01 9.70
N CYS A 193 2.59 -19.60 8.76
CA CYS A 193 2.32 -19.64 7.33
C CYS A 193 3.65 -19.57 6.56
N ASP A 194 3.62 -19.85 5.27
CA ASP A 194 4.79 -19.79 4.41
C ASP A 194 4.96 -18.37 3.84
N TRP A 195 5.91 -17.60 4.39
CA TRP A 195 6.09 -16.18 4.05
C TRP A 195 7.53 -15.79 3.69
N GLU A 196 8.48 -16.71 3.83
CA GLU A 196 9.91 -16.40 3.74
C GLU A 196 10.35 -16.11 2.29
N GLU A 197 9.68 -16.69 1.29
CA GLU A 197 9.96 -16.47 -0.13
C GLU A 197 9.25 -15.22 -0.71
N LEU A 198 8.45 -14.52 0.10
CA LEU A 198 7.68 -13.36 -0.34
C LEU A 198 8.56 -12.10 -0.37
N PRO A 199 8.14 -11.00 -1.04
CA PRO A 199 8.95 -9.78 -1.17
C PRO A 199 9.47 -9.19 0.15
N PHE A 200 8.71 -9.34 1.24
CA PHE A 200 9.07 -8.91 2.60
C PHE A 200 9.74 -10.01 3.43
N GLY A 201 9.88 -11.24 2.90
CA GLY A 201 10.52 -12.38 3.56
C GLY A 201 12.00 -12.16 3.88
N LYS A 202 12.67 -11.30 3.10
CA LYS A 202 14.05 -10.85 3.36
C LYS A 202 14.20 -9.95 4.61
N LEU A 203 13.10 -9.47 5.18
CA LEU A 203 13.11 -8.59 6.35
C LEU A 203 13.06 -9.40 7.64
N ASN A 204 13.71 -8.90 8.69
CA ASN A 204 13.63 -9.51 10.02
C ASN A 204 12.21 -9.37 10.57
N GLY A 205 11.49 -10.49 10.64
CA GLY A 205 10.16 -10.57 11.24
C GLY A 205 10.16 -10.50 12.76
N LEU A 206 9.08 -9.96 13.31
CA LEU A 206 8.74 -9.98 14.73
C LEU A 206 7.55 -10.94 14.98
N PRO A 207 7.43 -11.58 16.16
CA PRO A 207 8.45 -11.80 17.18
C PRO A 207 9.76 -12.42 16.61
N SER A 208 10.84 -12.40 17.39
CA SER A 208 12.20 -12.68 16.89
C SER A 208 12.26 -13.97 16.07
N LYS A 209 12.96 -13.89 14.93
CA LYS A 209 13.09 -14.97 13.95
C LYS A 209 11.75 -15.43 13.35
N GLY A 210 10.75 -14.56 13.35
CA GLY A 210 9.44 -14.85 12.76
C GLY A 210 8.62 -15.89 13.52
N LYS A 211 8.90 -16.12 14.81
CA LYS A 211 8.07 -17.02 15.63
C LYS A 211 6.64 -16.47 15.70
N PRO A 212 5.61 -17.21 15.27
CA PRO A 212 4.24 -16.70 15.27
C PRO A 212 3.75 -16.32 16.66
N VAL A 213 3.02 -15.21 16.78
CA VAL A 213 2.40 -14.77 18.05
C VAL A 213 1.52 -15.87 18.64
N THR A 214 0.75 -16.59 17.82
CA THR A 214 -0.10 -17.70 18.29
C THR A 214 0.65 -18.93 18.76
N ALA A 215 1.97 -19.01 18.54
CA ALA A 215 2.81 -20.12 18.99
C ALA A 215 3.43 -19.88 20.38
N TYR A 216 3.16 -18.74 21.01
CA TYR A 216 3.56 -18.49 22.39
C TYR A 216 2.55 -19.10 23.37
N ALA A 217 3.05 -19.63 24.49
CA ALA A 217 2.19 -20.10 25.58
C ALA A 217 1.41 -18.94 26.21
N ASP A 218 2.09 -17.80 26.39
CA ASP A 218 1.49 -16.53 26.75
C ASP A 218 1.67 -15.53 25.59
N ARG A 219 0.55 -15.08 25.01
CA ARG A 219 0.56 -14.12 23.90
C ARG A 219 0.99 -12.72 24.33
N ASP A 220 0.84 -12.37 25.61
CA ASP A 220 1.31 -11.07 26.11
C ASP A 220 2.84 -10.98 26.05
N GLU A 221 3.56 -12.09 26.27
CA GLU A 221 5.01 -12.14 26.08
C GLU A 221 5.40 -11.87 24.62
N ALA A 222 4.67 -12.47 23.66
CA ALA A 222 4.88 -12.23 22.25
C ALA A 222 4.67 -10.76 21.89
N TRP A 223 3.57 -10.15 22.38
CA TRP A 223 3.28 -8.74 22.10
C TRP A 223 4.29 -7.80 22.74
N VAL A 224 4.76 -8.09 23.96
CA VAL A 224 5.84 -7.34 24.60
C VAL A 224 7.12 -7.41 23.76
N GLU A 225 7.43 -8.56 23.18
CA GLU A 225 8.58 -8.73 22.30
C GLU A 225 8.44 -7.90 21.02
N VAL A 226 7.27 -7.93 20.38
CA VAL A 226 6.95 -7.10 19.19
C VAL A 226 7.10 -5.61 19.53
N VAL A 227 6.52 -5.15 20.64
CA VAL A 227 6.63 -3.75 21.08
C VAL A 227 8.07 -3.34 21.34
N LYS A 228 8.87 -4.22 21.96
CA LYS A 228 10.32 -3.97 22.15
C LYS A 228 11.05 -3.89 20.81
N GLY A 229 10.70 -4.72 19.84
CA GLY A 229 11.23 -4.67 18.47
C GLY A 229 10.91 -3.33 17.80
N ILE A 230 9.65 -2.89 17.85
CA ILE A 230 9.20 -1.62 17.28
C ILE A 230 9.90 -0.43 17.94
N LYS A 231 10.08 -0.45 19.27
CA LYS A 231 10.81 0.61 20.01
C LYS A 231 12.20 0.87 19.43
N ARG A 232 12.94 -0.18 19.06
CA ARG A 232 14.29 -0.05 18.48
C ARG A 232 14.31 0.63 17.12
N VAL A 233 13.17 0.70 16.43
CA VAL A 233 13.02 1.37 15.13
C VAL A 233 12.61 2.84 15.30
N LEU A 234 12.05 3.20 16.46
CA LEU A 234 11.55 4.54 16.74
C LEU A 234 12.63 5.50 17.25
N ASP A 235 13.75 4.99 17.75
CA ASP A 235 14.80 5.77 18.41
C ASP A 235 15.86 6.27 17.44
#